data_AF-A0A942SMX3-F1
#
_entry.id   AF-A0A942SMX3-F1
#
_cell.length_a   1.000
_cell.length_b   1.000
_cell.length_c   1.000
_cell.angle_alpha   90.00
_cell.angle_beta   90.00
_cell.angle_gamma   90.00
#
_symmetry.space_group_name_H-M   'P 1'
#
loop_
_entity.id
_entity.type
_entity.pdbx_description
1 polymer ?
#
loop_
_entity_poly.entity_id
_entity_poly.type
_entity_poly.pdbx_seq_one_letter_code
_entity_poly.pdbx_strand_id
1 'polypeptide(L)'
;MSLEEKIKKILEENSEIVQLINDAADDSKLLNGLKESQIQLLLKKISSIEDDHRTLNREIVNRETLLRRVNSFIDCTLTKDRIDDQDESGNSKTPTQYIPPLVKGQIVQVKFSGVGSETDDKHLAIVWNTLYNRDQVVVIPTTSMKPKTKEREYFFNIGLVPPLYKENVVCIDQITSVSRKRIIKDAFFNGTSMESAFLDDPQLSRIEDGFRLTWLSDKSLFQYLIENNVKDIPEFSDFEAQIGHFWRPFRKMTYDKVNKISRYQLYNSNETYEIKWKQTTLTKSQRKKLIMNMAYAIDQTDEKGKIITVRLDVKKDVYNELLQSIK
;
A
#
# COMPACT_ATOMS: atom_id res chain seq x y z
N MET A 1 -10.59 0.08 -52.88
CA MET A 1 -9.47 0.00 -51.93
C MET A 1 -9.07 -1.44 -51.75
N SER A 2 -7.83 -1.76 -52.10
CA SER A 2 -7.21 -3.05 -51.83
C SER A 2 -7.06 -3.28 -50.31
N LEU A 3 -6.83 -4.53 -49.92
CA LEU A 3 -6.61 -4.90 -48.53
C LEU A 3 -5.41 -4.16 -47.93
N GLU A 4 -4.34 -4.02 -48.72
CA GLU A 4 -3.16 -3.22 -48.36
C GLU A 4 -3.52 -1.76 -48.13
N GLU A 5 -4.38 -1.15 -48.97
CA GLU A 5 -4.78 0.26 -48.82
C GLU A 5 -5.62 0.51 -47.57
N LYS A 6 -6.48 -0.44 -47.16
CA LYS A 6 -7.28 -0.33 -45.92
C LYS A 6 -6.42 -0.48 -44.69
N ILE A 7 -5.47 -1.43 -44.72
CA ILE A 7 -4.50 -1.62 -43.64
C ILE A 7 -3.61 -0.39 -43.55
N LYS A 8 -3.08 0.12 -44.67
CA LYS A 8 -2.26 1.34 -44.70
C LYS A 8 -3.00 2.53 -44.10
N LYS A 9 -4.28 2.72 -44.45
CA LYS A 9 -5.10 3.82 -43.92
C LYS A 9 -5.34 3.70 -42.40
N ILE A 10 -5.63 2.50 -41.89
CA ILE A 10 -5.81 2.27 -40.45
C ILE A 10 -4.49 2.44 -39.69
N LEU A 11 -3.38 1.99 -40.27
CA LEU A 11 -2.04 2.15 -39.71
C LEU A 11 -1.57 3.61 -39.76
N GLU A 12 -1.94 4.38 -40.80
CA GLU A 12 -1.68 5.82 -40.92
C GLU A 12 -2.52 6.63 -39.92
N GLU A 13 -3.80 6.26 -39.71
CA GLU A 13 -4.71 6.89 -38.73
C GLU A 13 -4.35 6.56 -37.27
N ASN A 14 -3.56 5.51 -37.04
CA ASN A 14 -3.12 5.06 -35.71
C ASN A 14 -1.59 4.88 -35.64
N SER A 15 -0.85 5.74 -36.36
CA SER A 15 0.60 5.62 -36.56
C SER A 15 1.39 5.50 -35.26
N GLU A 16 0.95 6.18 -34.19
CA GLU A 16 1.54 6.08 -32.85
C GLU A 16 1.40 4.69 -32.22
N ILE A 17 0.29 3.99 -32.47
CA ILE A 17 0.05 2.62 -31.98
C ILE A 17 0.86 1.61 -32.79
N VAL A 18 1.00 1.85 -34.09
CA VAL A 18 1.83 1.02 -34.98
C VAL A 18 3.30 1.18 -34.63
N GLN A 19 3.72 2.39 -34.29
CA GLN A 19 5.07 2.67 -33.82
C GLN A 19 5.32 2.04 -32.44
N LEU A 20 4.36 2.13 -31.50
CA LEU A 20 4.42 1.40 -30.22
C LEU A 20 4.42 -0.14 -30.40
N ILE A 21 3.70 -0.68 -31.38
CA ILE A 21 3.69 -2.12 -31.69
C ILE A 21 5.00 -2.53 -32.36
N ASN A 22 5.54 -1.73 -33.28
CA ASN A 22 6.80 -2.02 -33.97
C ASN A 22 8.01 -1.85 -33.05
N ASP A 23 8.01 -0.85 -32.18
CA ASP A 23 9.04 -0.63 -31.16
C ASP A 23 9.01 -1.74 -30.07
N ALA A 24 7.85 -2.38 -29.87
CA ALA A 24 7.70 -3.56 -29.02
C ALA A 24 7.91 -4.89 -29.79
N ALA A 25 7.88 -4.88 -31.12
CA ALA A 25 7.93 -6.06 -31.98
C ALA A 25 9.25 -6.14 -32.75
N ASP A 26 10.32 -6.46 -32.02
CA ASP A 26 11.45 -7.20 -32.62
C ASP A 26 11.05 -8.67 -32.92
N ASP A 27 9.84 -9.08 -32.53
CA ASP A 27 9.27 -10.41 -32.79
C ASP A 27 8.02 -10.34 -33.69
N SER A 28 8.25 -10.35 -35.01
CA SER A 28 7.25 -10.65 -36.06
C SER A 28 6.49 -11.98 -35.87
N LYS A 29 6.83 -12.77 -34.83
CA LYS A 29 6.21 -14.04 -34.47
C LYS A 29 4.86 -13.90 -33.76
N LEU A 30 4.59 -12.79 -33.07
CA LEU A 30 3.33 -12.58 -32.32
C LEU A 30 2.09 -12.48 -33.23
N LEU A 31 2.27 -12.02 -34.48
CA LEU A 31 1.18 -11.83 -35.43
C LEU A 31 0.92 -13.05 -36.32
N ASN A 32 1.87 -13.99 -36.42
CA ASN A 32 1.83 -15.12 -37.36
C ASN A 32 0.82 -16.25 -37.02
N GLY A 33 -0.03 -16.06 -36.02
CA GLY A 33 -1.09 -17.02 -35.64
C GLY A 33 -2.48 -16.40 -35.45
N LEU A 34 -2.62 -15.08 -35.57
CA LEU A 34 -3.90 -14.40 -35.37
C LEU A 34 -4.63 -14.24 -36.70
N LYS A 35 -5.90 -14.63 -36.71
CA LYS A 35 -6.77 -14.36 -37.87
C LYS A 35 -6.97 -12.86 -37.99
N GLU A 36 -7.05 -12.38 -39.23
CA GLU A 36 -7.24 -10.95 -39.54
C GLU A 36 -8.43 -10.33 -38.79
N SER A 37 -9.53 -11.07 -38.65
CA SER A 37 -10.70 -10.64 -37.88
C SER A 37 -10.42 -10.40 -36.39
N GLN A 38 -9.46 -11.12 -35.81
CA GLN A 38 -9.05 -10.96 -34.41
C GLN A 38 -8.18 -9.72 -34.24
N ILE A 39 -7.30 -9.45 -35.20
CA ILE A 39 -6.46 -8.24 -35.23
C ILE A 39 -7.35 -6.99 -35.38
N GLN A 40 -8.31 -7.01 -36.33
CA GLN A 40 -9.26 -5.92 -36.51
C GLN A 40 -10.11 -5.69 -35.26
N LEU A 41 -10.55 -6.75 -34.58
CA LEU A 41 -11.31 -6.64 -33.34
C LEU A 41 -10.47 -6.03 -32.20
N LEU A 42 -9.20 -6.42 -32.08
CA LEU A 42 -8.26 -5.86 -31.10
C LEU A 42 -8.02 -4.38 -31.35
N LEU A 43 -7.70 -4.01 -32.60
CA LEU A 43 -7.50 -2.61 -32.99
C LEU A 43 -8.76 -1.77 -32.73
N LYS A 44 -9.94 -2.29 -33.06
CA LYS A 44 -11.22 -1.61 -32.77
C LYS A 44 -11.46 -1.43 -31.28
N LYS A 45 -11.11 -2.40 -30.44
CA LYS A 45 -11.22 -2.30 -28.98
C LYS A 45 -10.24 -1.27 -28.41
N ILE A 46 -9.01 -1.24 -28.92
CA ILE A 46 -7.99 -0.26 -28.52
C ILE A 46 -8.39 1.15 -28.95
N SER A 47 -8.97 1.31 -30.15
CA SER A 47 -9.43 2.61 -30.64
C SER A 47 -10.69 3.12 -29.94
N SER A 48 -11.49 2.23 -29.36
CA SER A 48 -12.63 2.60 -28.52
C SER A 48 -12.27 2.95 -27.07
N ILE A 49 -10.99 2.93 -26.68
CA ILE A 49 -10.56 3.38 -25.36
C ILE A 49 -10.70 4.91 -25.31
N GLU A 50 -11.67 5.38 -24.54
CA GLU A 50 -11.88 6.79 -24.25
C GLU A 50 -11.06 7.22 -23.03
N ASP A 51 -10.71 8.51 -22.98
CA ASP A 51 -10.03 9.08 -21.84
C ASP A 51 -10.97 9.16 -20.63
N ASP A 52 -10.46 8.75 -19.46
CA ASP A 52 -11.14 8.97 -18.20
C ASP A 52 -10.57 10.24 -17.57
N HIS A 53 -11.35 11.32 -17.63
CA HIS A 53 -10.95 12.63 -17.06
C HIS A 53 -10.89 12.63 -15.53
N ARG A 54 -11.19 11.52 -14.85
CA ARG A 54 -10.98 11.38 -13.41
C ARG A 54 -9.50 11.31 -13.11
N THR A 55 -9.07 12.12 -12.14
CA THR A 55 -7.71 12.05 -11.62
C THR A 55 -7.60 10.86 -10.67
N LEU A 56 -6.71 9.92 -10.99
CA LEU A 56 -6.36 8.77 -10.15
C LEU A 56 -4.89 8.90 -9.79
N ASN A 57 -4.58 8.85 -8.49
CA ASN A 57 -3.20 9.04 -7.98
C ASN A 57 -2.48 10.31 -8.46
N ARG A 58 -3.24 11.37 -8.80
CA ARG A 58 -2.76 12.66 -9.35
C ARG A 58 -2.32 12.61 -10.83
N GLU A 59 -2.60 11.53 -11.52
CA GLU A 59 -2.45 11.40 -12.97
C GLU A 59 -3.85 11.37 -13.61
N ILE A 60 -4.01 11.94 -14.79
CA ILE A 60 -5.24 11.79 -15.59
C ILE A 60 -5.12 10.44 -16.30
N VAL A 61 -6.12 9.58 -16.15
CA VAL A 61 -6.10 8.28 -16.84
C VAL A 61 -6.57 8.48 -18.27
N ASN A 62 -5.60 8.77 -19.14
CA ASN A 62 -5.83 8.87 -20.56
C ASN A 62 -5.48 7.54 -21.27
N ARG A 63 -5.79 7.47 -22.57
CA ARG A 63 -5.49 6.34 -23.44
C ARG A 63 -4.01 5.94 -23.39
N GLU A 64 -3.09 6.90 -23.33
CA GLU A 64 -1.65 6.66 -23.25
C GLU A 64 -1.28 5.89 -21.97
N THR A 65 -1.78 6.32 -20.81
CA THR A 65 -1.56 5.64 -19.53
C THR A 65 -2.12 4.20 -19.55
N LEU A 66 -3.28 3.98 -20.18
CA LEU A 66 -3.87 2.64 -20.31
C LEU A 66 -3.01 1.74 -21.21
N LEU A 67 -2.53 2.25 -22.35
CA LEU A 67 -1.64 1.51 -23.25
C LEU A 67 -0.31 1.17 -22.57
N ARG A 68 0.29 2.10 -21.81
CA ARG A 68 1.50 1.86 -21.00
C ARG A 68 1.31 0.69 -20.01
N ARG A 69 0.14 0.59 -19.40
CA ARG A 69 -0.21 -0.48 -18.45
C ARG A 69 -0.40 -1.84 -19.16
N VAL A 70 -1.00 -1.85 -20.35
CA VAL A 70 -1.10 -3.05 -21.20
C VAL A 70 0.28 -3.55 -21.61
N ASN A 71 1.16 -2.67 -22.09
CA ASN A 71 2.53 -3.05 -22.43
C ASN A 71 3.27 -3.64 -21.23
N SER A 72 3.12 -3.03 -20.04
CA SER A 72 3.70 -3.58 -18.81
C SER A 72 3.19 -4.99 -18.48
N PHE A 73 1.92 -5.30 -18.77
CA PHE A 73 1.39 -6.66 -18.61
C PHE A 73 2.03 -7.64 -19.60
N ILE A 74 2.19 -7.23 -20.86
CA ILE A 74 2.82 -8.04 -21.92
C ILE A 74 4.28 -8.33 -21.56
N ASP A 75 5.08 -7.31 -21.24
CA ASP A 75 6.48 -7.45 -20.86
C ASP A 75 6.66 -8.49 -19.75
N CYS A 76 5.84 -8.40 -18.70
CA CYS A 76 5.90 -9.32 -17.57
C CYS A 76 5.53 -10.75 -17.96
N THR A 77 4.67 -10.94 -18.97
CA THR A 77 4.27 -12.28 -19.43
C THR A 77 5.40 -12.94 -20.22
N LEU A 78 6.17 -12.16 -20.98
CA LEU A 78 7.30 -12.62 -21.80
C LEU A 78 8.53 -13.00 -20.97
N THR A 79 8.70 -12.41 -19.77
CA THR A 79 9.78 -12.78 -18.85
C THR A 79 9.66 -14.25 -18.42
N LYS A 80 10.76 -15.00 -18.47
CA LYS A 80 10.84 -16.37 -17.96
C LYS A 80 11.16 -16.36 -16.46
N ASP A 81 10.51 -17.24 -15.70
CA ASP A 81 10.84 -17.44 -14.30
C ASP A 81 12.17 -18.19 -14.14
N ARG A 82 12.84 -17.94 -13.01
CA ARG A 82 13.99 -18.72 -12.56
C ARG A 82 13.51 -19.75 -11.54
N ILE A 83 13.80 -21.02 -11.81
CA ILE A 83 13.38 -22.15 -10.99
C ILE A 83 14.62 -22.99 -10.69
N ASP A 84 14.77 -23.42 -9.44
CA ASP A 84 15.67 -24.48 -9.00
C ASP A 84 15.03 -25.83 -9.34
N ASP A 85 15.37 -26.35 -10.50
CA ASP A 85 14.76 -27.55 -11.08
C ASP A 85 15.69 -28.76 -11.09
N GLN A 86 16.97 -28.63 -10.70
CA GLN A 86 17.96 -29.71 -10.74
C GLN A 86 18.70 -29.88 -9.40
N ASP A 87 18.98 -31.13 -9.00
CA ASP A 87 19.88 -31.43 -7.88
C ASP A 87 21.37 -31.28 -8.25
N GLU A 88 22.28 -31.46 -7.29
CA GLU A 88 23.74 -31.39 -7.52
C GLU A 88 24.24 -32.41 -8.58
N SER A 89 23.43 -33.42 -8.89
CA SER A 89 23.71 -34.46 -9.90
C SER A 89 22.98 -34.21 -11.24
N GLY A 90 22.26 -33.09 -11.39
CA GLY A 90 21.54 -32.72 -12.61
C GLY A 90 20.15 -33.37 -12.77
N ASN A 91 19.64 -34.09 -11.77
CA ASN A 91 18.32 -34.72 -11.84
C ASN A 91 17.21 -33.76 -11.43
N SER A 92 16.03 -33.90 -12.05
CA SER A 92 14.89 -33.05 -11.74
C SER A 92 14.40 -33.20 -10.29
N LYS A 93 14.34 -32.10 -9.55
CA LYS A 93 13.86 -32.07 -8.15
C LYS A 93 12.34 -31.81 -8.11
N THR A 94 11.56 -32.73 -7.54
CA THR A 94 10.16 -32.47 -7.18
C THR A 94 10.03 -32.21 -5.69
N PRO A 95 9.43 -31.08 -5.25
CA PRO A 95 8.92 -29.96 -6.05
C PRO A 95 10.00 -28.93 -6.41
N THR A 96 9.90 -28.38 -7.61
CA THR A 96 10.76 -27.31 -8.12
C THR A 96 10.49 -25.99 -7.39
N GLN A 97 11.53 -25.29 -6.97
CA GLN A 97 11.45 -24.09 -6.14
C GLN A 97 11.81 -22.85 -6.95
N TYR A 98 11.00 -21.79 -6.90
CA TYR A 98 11.37 -20.53 -7.57
C TYR A 98 12.57 -19.85 -6.88
N ILE A 99 13.47 -19.27 -7.71
CA ILE A 99 14.64 -18.53 -7.26
C ILE A 99 14.45 -17.02 -7.57
N PRO A 100 14.64 -16.13 -6.60
CA PRO A 100 14.97 -16.41 -5.19
C PRO A 100 13.74 -16.88 -4.40
N PRO A 101 13.94 -17.69 -3.34
CA PRO A 101 12.86 -17.98 -2.41
C PRO A 101 12.43 -16.70 -1.70
N LEU A 102 11.16 -16.38 -1.82
CA LEU A 102 10.55 -15.24 -1.17
C LEU A 102 9.83 -15.72 0.08
N VAL A 103 9.99 -14.99 1.18
CA VAL A 103 9.43 -15.35 2.48
C VAL A 103 8.55 -14.23 3.03
N LYS A 104 7.60 -14.59 3.91
CA LYS A 104 6.73 -13.61 4.59
C LYS A 104 7.59 -12.57 5.31
N GLY A 105 7.22 -11.30 5.18
CA GLY A 105 7.90 -10.17 5.82
C GLY A 105 9.07 -9.61 5.02
N GLN A 106 9.46 -10.21 3.89
CA GLN A 106 10.47 -9.63 3.00
C GLN A 106 9.89 -8.44 2.22
N ILE A 107 10.64 -7.35 2.08
CA ILE A 107 10.30 -6.27 1.14
C ILE A 107 10.93 -6.57 -0.22
N VAL A 108 10.16 -6.34 -1.27
CA VAL A 108 10.57 -6.46 -2.67
C VAL A 108 10.12 -5.23 -3.46
N GLN A 109 10.77 -4.94 -4.58
CA GLN A 109 10.27 -3.98 -5.56
C GLN A 109 9.48 -4.73 -6.64
N VAL A 110 8.24 -4.32 -6.85
CA VAL A 110 7.28 -4.96 -7.77
C VAL A 110 6.86 -3.96 -8.84
N LYS A 111 6.79 -4.39 -10.10
CA LYS A 111 6.17 -3.65 -11.20
C LYS A 111 4.67 -3.97 -11.24
N PHE A 112 3.84 -3.11 -10.65
CA PHE A 112 2.39 -3.24 -10.68
C PHE A 112 1.82 -2.80 -12.03
N SER A 113 0.79 -3.51 -12.52
CA SER A 113 0.09 -3.08 -13.75
C SER A 113 -0.99 -2.04 -13.48
N GLY A 114 -1.61 -2.08 -12.30
CA GLY A 114 -2.68 -1.20 -11.84
C GLY A 114 -3.88 -1.05 -12.78
N VAL A 115 -5.07 -1.45 -12.37
CA VAL A 115 -6.31 -1.08 -13.07
C VAL A 115 -7.12 -0.10 -12.20
N GLY A 116 -7.54 1.03 -12.77
CA GLY A 116 -8.27 2.06 -12.02
C GLY A 116 -7.41 2.70 -10.91
N SER A 117 -7.86 2.57 -9.66
CA SER A 117 -7.23 3.15 -8.44
C SER A 117 -6.19 2.27 -7.76
N GLU A 118 -5.90 1.11 -8.33
CA GLU A 118 -4.84 0.22 -7.85
C GLU A 118 -3.45 0.88 -7.97
N THR A 119 -2.49 0.40 -7.19
CA THR A 119 -1.07 0.77 -7.36
C THR A 119 -0.63 0.42 -8.79
N ASP A 120 0.08 1.34 -9.44
CA ASP A 120 0.66 1.15 -10.76
C ASP A 120 2.17 1.42 -10.73
N ASP A 121 2.89 0.90 -11.73
CA ASP A 121 4.35 1.04 -11.87
C ASP A 121 5.14 0.42 -10.70
N LYS A 122 6.42 0.81 -10.55
CA LYS A 122 7.39 0.23 -9.62
C LYS A 122 7.18 0.74 -8.20
N HIS A 123 6.72 -0.12 -7.31
CA HIS A 123 6.56 0.17 -5.89
C HIS A 123 7.25 -0.88 -5.02
N LEU A 124 7.58 -0.47 -3.80
CA LEU A 124 7.95 -1.42 -2.76
C LEU A 124 6.69 -2.17 -2.29
N ALA A 125 6.85 -3.43 -1.95
CA ALA A 125 5.77 -4.25 -1.43
C ALA A 125 6.31 -5.28 -0.44
N ILE A 126 5.50 -5.63 0.54
CA ILE A 126 5.81 -6.64 1.55
C ILE A 126 5.26 -7.97 1.05
N VAL A 127 6.13 -8.97 0.95
CA VAL A 127 5.73 -10.35 0.71
C VAL A 127 4.93 -10.83 1.91
N TRP A 128 3.66 -11.17 1.70
CA TRP A 128 2.78 -11.63 2.77
C TRP A 128 2.57 -13.13 2.76
N ASN A 129 2.38 -13.71 1.58
CA ASN A 129 2.23 -15.14 1.41
C ASN A 129 2.83 -15.60 0.09
N THR A 130 3.58 -16.71 0.14
CA THR A 130 4.22 -17.33 -1.02
C THR A 130 3.99 -18.82 -0.96
N LEU A 131 3.80 -19.43 -2.14
CA LEU A 131 3.90 -20.87 -2.29
C LEU A 131 5.15 -21.15 -3.13
N TYR A 132 6.00 -22.08 -2.68
CA TYR A 132 7.31 -22.33 -3.29
C TYR A 132 7.21 -22.88 -4.72
N ASN A 133 6.07 -23.49 -5.06
CA ASN A 133 5.77 -24.12 -6.36
C ASN A 133 4.71 -23.35 -7.17
N ARG A 134 4.35 -22.14 -6.76
CA ARG A 134 3.44 -21.28 -7.53
C ARG A 134 4.11 -19.94 -7.87
N ASP A 135 3.84 -19.48 -9.08
CA ASP A 135 4.24 -18.16 -9.55
C ASP A 135 3.53 -17.03 -8.76
N GLN A 136 2.38 -17.32 -8.17
CA GLN A 136 1.62 -16.34 -7.41
C GLN A 136 2.28 -16.00 -6.06
N VAL A 137 2.50 -14.71 -5.83
CA VAL A 137 2.95 -14.13 -4.56
C VAL A 137 1.94 -13.09 -4.10
N VAL A 138 1.44 -13.24 -2.87
CA VAL A 138 0.60 -12.22 -2.25
C VAL A 138 1.49 -11.15 -1.66
N VAL A 139 1.30 -9.91 -2.11
CA VAL A 139 2.08 -8.75 -1.67
C VAL A 139 1.18 -7.64 -1.14
N ILE A 140 1.68 -6.89 -0.16
CA ILE A 140 1.03 -5.68 0.34
C ILE A 140 1.86 -4.48 -0.12
N PRO A 141 1.33 -3.61 -1.00
CA PRO A 141 2.05 -2.43 -1.46
C PRO A 141 2.44 -1.49 -0.31
N THR A 142 3.56 -0.81 -0.47
CA THR A 142 4.00 0.23 0.45
C THR A 142 4.32 1.53 -0.29
N THR A 143 4.27 2.63 0.45
CA THR A 143 4.78 3.93 0.03
C THR A 143 5.68 4.51 1.11
N SER A 144 6.53 5.46 0.75
CA SER A 144 7.34 6.15 1.75
C SER A 144 6.49 7.11 2.57
N MET A 145 6.80 7.22 3.86
CA MET A 145 6.27 8.27 4.71
C MET A 145 6.68 9.64 4.18
N LYS A 146 5.70 10.45 3.80
CA LYS A 146 5.84 11.85 3.37
C LYS A 146 5.30 12.80 4.45
N PRO A 147 5.75 14.06 4.52
CA PRO A 147 5.26 15.03 5.51
C PRO A 147 3.73 15.14 5.57
N LYS A 148 3.09 15.14 4.38
CA LYS A 148 1.63 15.22 4.19
C LYS A 148 0.85 13.90 4.37
N THR A 149 1.51 12.82 4.77
CA THR A 149 0.89 11.48 4.86
C THR A 149 -0.05 11.43 6.05
N LYS A 150 -1.34 11.20 5.80
CA LYS A 150 -2.36 11.03 6.84
C LYS A 150 -2.64 9.54 7.04
N GLU A 151 -2.32 9.04 8.23
CA GLU A 151 -2.57 7.65 8.58
C GLU A 151 -4.07 7.37 8.77
N ARG A 152 -4.47 6.14 8.47
CA ARG A 152 -5.83 5.58 8.53
C ARG A 152 -5.75 4.10 8.90
N GLU A 153 -6.89 3.48 9.14
CA GLU A 153 -7.01 2.06 9.46
C GLU A 153 -6.39 1.10 8.41
N TYR A 154 -6.52 1.42 7.12
CA TYR A 154 -5.98 0.64 6.00
C TYR A 154 -4.67 1.21 5.42
N PHE A 155 -4.21 2.36 5.93
CA PHE A 155 -3.05 3.09 5.41
C PHE A 155 -2.23 3.68 6.56
N PHE A 156 -1.19 2.98 7.03
CA PHE A 156 -0.50 3.34 8.26
C PHE A 156 1.00 3.07 8.21
N ASN A 157 1.74 3.79 9.04
CA ASN A 157 3.19 3.64 9.16
C ASN A 157 3.56 2.36 9.92
N ILE A 158 4.58 1.65 9.44
CA ILE A 158 5.26 0.56 10.15
C ILE A 158 6.69 0.94 10.56
N GLY A 159 7.11 2.18 10.31
CA GLY A 159 8.44 2.66 10.67
C GLY A 159 9.51 2.28 9.65
N LEU A 160 10.76 2.35 10.08
CA LEU A 160 11.93 2.10 9.24
C LEU A 160 12.14 0.59 9.07
N VAL A 161 12.38 0.15 7.82
CA VAL A 161 12.73 -1.24 7.52
C VAL A 161 14.10 -1.26 6.88
N PRO A 162 15.18 -1.59 7.60
CA PRO A 162 16.52 -1.64 7.03
C PRO A 162 16.61 -2.61 5.84
N PRO A 163 17.46 -2.33 4.83
CA PRO A 163 18.33 -1.15 4.71
C PRO A 163 17.65 0.06 4.03
N LEU A 164 16.31 0.14 4.00
CA LEU A 164 15.62 1.30 3.45
C LEU A 164 15.85 2.52 4.36
N TYR A 165 15.97 3.70 3.74
CA TYR A 165 16.31 4.95 4.41
C TYR A 165 15.10 5.80 4.80
N LYS A 166 13.89 5.37 4.43
CA LYS A 166 12.62 6.04 4.74
C LYS A 166 11.70 5.08 5.46
N GLU A 167 10.91 5.63 6.37
CA GLU A 167 9.80 4.90 6.98
C GLU A 167 8.80 4.47 5.91
N ASN A 168 8.21 3.29 6.13
CA ASN A 168 7.32 2.65 5.19
C ASN A 168 5.88 2.73 5.70
N VAL A 169 4.99 3.12 4.79
CA VAL A 169 3.55 3.19 5.02
C VAL A 169 2.91 2.08 4.20
N VAL A 170 2.15 1.23 4.87
CA VAL A 170 1.51 0.06 4.28
C VAL A 170 0.14 0.43 3.73
N CYS A 171 -0.19 -0.05 2.53
CA CYS A 171 -1.50 0.11 1.89
C CYS A 171 -2.27 -1.22 1.95
N ILE A 172 -2.92 -1.52 3.07
CA ILE A 172 -3.62 -2.80 3.30
C ILE A 172 -4.77 -2.99 2.32
N ASP A 173 -5.48 -1.92 1.98
CA ASP A 173 -6.58 -1.90 1.01
C ASP A 173 -6.13 -2.25 -0.42
N GLN A 174 -4.83 -2.21 -0.70
CA GLN A 174 -4.25 -2.52 -2.00
C GLN A 174 -3.50 -3.85 -2.03
N ILE A 175 -3.66 -4.71 -1.01
CA ILE A 175 -3.09 -6.05 -1.03
C ILE A 175 -3.58 -6.82 -2.27
N THR A 176 -2.63 -7.45 -2.96
CA THR A 176 -2.91 -8.09 -4.24
C THR A 176 -1.99 -9.29 -4.46
N SER A 177 -2.34 -10.11 -5.44
CA SER A 177 -1.52 -11.21 -5.91
C SER A 177 -0.79 -10.80 -7.18
N VAL A 178 0.53 -10.97 -7.18
CA VAL A 178 1.39 -10.69 -8.33
C VAL A 178 2.13 -11.97 -8.74
N SER A 179 2.45 -12.06 -10.02
CA SER A 179 3.39 -13.05 -10.54
C SER A 179 4.81 -12.72 -10.07
N ARG A 180 5.65 -13.73 -9.80
CA ARG A 180 7.07 -13.57 -9.44
C ARG A 180 7.84 -12.81 -10.52
N LYS A 181 7.44 -12.96 -11.78
CA LYS A 181 7.98 -12.21 -12.93
C LYS A 181 7.89 -10.70 -12.80
N ARG A 182 7.00 -10.20 -11.92
CA ARG A 182 6.82 -8.77 -11.65
C ARG A 182 7.74 -8.24 -10.57
N ILE A 183 8.44 -9.13 -9.86
CA ILE A 183 9.38 -8.77 -8.81
C ILE A 183 10.71 -8.45 -9.48
N ILE A 184 11.06 -7.17 -9.46
CA ILE A 184 12.23 -6.65 -10.17
C ILE A 184 13.45 -6.47 -9.26
N LYS A 185 13.25 -6.38 -7.94
CA LYS A 185 14.32 -6.33 -6.93
C LYS A 185 13.87 -6.97 -5.62
N ASP A 186 14.78 -7.62 -4.94
CA ASP A 186 14.57 -8.33 -3.66
C ASP A 186 15.72 -8.09 -2.66
N ALA A 187 16.73 -7.32 -3.07
CA ALA A 187 17.83 -6.82 -2.27
C ALA A 187 18.03 -5.32 -2.53
N PHE A 188 18.49 -4.61 -1.50
CA PHE A 188 18.64 -3.17 -1.46
C PHE A 188 20.02 -2.80 -0.93
N PHE A 189 20.57 -1.69 -1.42
CA PHE A 189 21.90 -1.26 -1.04
C PHE A 189 21.89 -0.66 0.37
N ASN A 190 22.72 -1.20 1.27
CA ASN A 190 22.85 -0.71 2.66
C ASN A 190 24.02 0.28 2.87
N GLY A 191 24.74 0.64 1.81
CA GLY A 191 25.96 1.45 1.87
C GLY A 191 27.23 0.66 1.60
N THR A 192 27.22 -0.66 1.81
CA THR A 192 28.38 -1.55 1.63
C THR A 192 28.06 -2.72 0.70
N SER A 193 26.89 -3.32 0.84
CA SER A 193 26.45 -4.49 0.07
C SER A 193 24.97 -4.41 -0.28
N MET A 194 24.52 -5.32 -1.14
CA MET A 194 23.11 -5.57 -1.40
C MET A 194 22.56 -6.54 -0.35
N GLU A 195 21.50 -6.16 0.34
CA GLU A 195 20.89 -6.91 1.44
C GLU A 195 19.37 -6.94 1.31
N SER A 196 18.73 -8.06 1.63
CA SER A 196 17.28 -8.15 1.65
C SER A 196 16.70 -7.39 2.84
N ALA A 197 15.62 -6.63 2.60
CA ALA A 197 14.90 -5.93 3.65
C ALA A 197 13.86 -6.86 4.29
N PHE A 198 13.83 -6.96 5.61
CA PHE A 198 12.89 -7.78 6.36
C PHE A 198 12.19 -6.99 7.45
N LEU A 199 10.91 -7.25 7.62
CA LEU A 199 10.12 -6.73 8.73
C LEU A 199 10.48 -7.46 10.03
N ASP A 200 10.51 -6.72 11.12
CA ASP A 200 10.59 -7.28 12.47
C ASP A 200 9.20 -7.72 13.01
N ASP A 201 9.19 -8.41 14.14
CA ASP A 201 7.95 -8.91 14.76
C ASP A 201 6.95 -7.78 15.13
N PRO A 202 7.38 -6.64 15.71
CA PRO A 202 6.51 -5.48 15.91
C PRO A 202 5.86 -4.98 14.62
N GLN A 203 6.60 -4.92 13.51
CA GLN A 203 6.11 -4.49 12.20
C GLN A 203 5.10 -5.47 11.62
N LEU A 204 5.40 -6.77 11.68
CA LEU A 204 4.46 -7.83 11.27
C LEU A 204 3.17 -7.76 12.09
N SER A 205 3.30 -7.64 13.40
CA SER A 205 2.17 -7.46 14.33
C SER A 205 1.33 -6.22 13.99
N ARG A 206 1.98 -5.12 13.60
CA ARG A 206 1.30 -3.88 13.21
C ARG A 206 0.49 -4.04 11.92
N ILE A 207 0.94 -4.87 10.99
CA ILE A 207 0.21 -5.22 9.77
C ILE A 207 -1.00 -6.10 10.09
N GLU A 208 -0.84 -7.06 11.00
CA GLU A 208 -1.93 -7.91 11.46
C GLU A 208 -3.04 -7.10 12.14
N ASP A 209 -2.67 -6.05 12.89
CA ASP A 209 -3.63 -5.06 13.39
C ASP A 209 -4.40 -4.37 12.25
N GLY A 210 -3.74 -4.08 11.13
CA GLY A 210 -4.37 -3.52 9.93
C GLY A 210 -5.42 -4.44 9.32
N PHE A 211 -5.16 -5.76 9.26
CA PHE A 211 -6.14 -6.75 8.78
C PHE A 211 -7.35 -6.85 9.70
N ARG A 212 -7.15 -6.81 11.01
CA ARG A 212 -8.24 -6.79 11.98
C ARG A 212 -9.17 -5.60 11.78
N LEU A 213 -8.60 -4.41 11.62
CA LEU A 213 -9.40 -3.21 11.39
C LEU A 213 -10.12 -3.24 10.03
N THR A 214 -9.42 -3.63 8.97
CA THR A 214 -9.93 -3.51 7.59
C THR A 214 -10.90 -4.63 7.21
N TRP A 215 -10.61 -5.88 7.61
CA TRP A 215 -11.38 -7.06 7.16
C TRP A 215 -12.17 -7.75 8.25
N LEU A 216 -11.76 -7.65 9.51
CA LEU A 216 -12.53 -8.19 10.63
C LEU A 216 -13.42 -7.11 11.28
N SER A 217 -13.31 -5.86 10.83
CA SER A 217 -14.06 -4.72 11.35
C SER A 217 -13.91 -4.52 12.87
N ASP A 218 -12.74 -4.89 13.41
CA ASP A 218 -12.42 -4.61 14.80
C ASP A 218 -12.38 -3.09 15.05
N LYS A 219 -12.78 -2.67 16.24
CA LYS A 219 -12.81 -1.25 16.60
C LYS A 219 -11.42 -0.75 16.96
N SER A 220 -10.99 0.35 16.34
CA SER A 220 -9.72 1.02 16.71
C SER A 220 -9.86 1.87 17.97
N LEU A 221 -8.73 2.18 18.64
CA LEU A 221 -8.72 3.12 19.76
C LEU A 221 -9.29 4.48 19.33
N PHE A 222 -8.89 4.99 18.16
CA PHE A 222 -9.41 6.25 17.63
C PHE A 222 -10.94 6.24 17.53
N GLN A 223 -11.52 5.19 16.93
CA GLN A 223 -12.97 5.05 16.81
C GLN A 223 -13.64 4.96 18.19
N TYR A 224 -13.03 4.22 19.12
CA TYR A 224 -13.51 4.15 20.50
C TYR A 224 -13.56 5.53 21.18
N LEU A 225 -12.52 6.36 21.00
CA LEU A 225 -12.46 7.71 21.55
C LEU A 225 -13.53 8.63 20.96
N ILE A 226 -13.84 8.52 19.66
CA ILE A 226 -14.87 9.34 19.02
C ILE A 226 -16.28 8.98 19.48
N GLU A 227 -16.58 7.69 19.61
CA GLU A 227 -17.94 7.21 19.81
C GLU A 227 -18.36 7.11 21.28
N ASN A 228 -17.40 6.88 22.18
CA ASN A 228 -17.68 6.66 23.61
C ASN A 228 -17.33 7.88 24.46
N ASN A 229 -17.96 7.98 25.64
CA ASN A 229 -17.70 9.01 26.65
C ASN A 229 -17.70 10.44 26.04
N VAL A 230 -18.69 10.73 25.21
CA VAL A 230 -18.76 11.95 24.38
C VAL A 230 -18.84 13.26 25.19
N LYS A 231 -19.11 13.18 26.49
CA LYS A 231 -19.17 14.31 27.44
C LYS A 231 -17.87 14.48 28.23
N ASP A 232 -16.85 13.68 27.96
CA ASP A 232 -15.58 13.67 28.67
C ASP A 232 -14.40 13.68 27.67
N ILE A 233 -13.27 14.28 28.05
CA ILE A 233 -11.99 14.22 27.32
C ILE A 233 -11.17 13.02 27.82
N PRO A 234 -10.51 12.28 26.92
CA PRO A 234 -9.56 11.24 27.30
C PRO A 234 -8.25 11.87 27.79
N GLU A 235 -7.85 11.52 29.01
CA GLU A 235 -6.53 11.79 29.58
C GLU A 235 -5.75 10.47 29.57
N PHE A 236 -4.72 10.43 28.73
CA PHE A 236 -3.81 9.32 28.53
C PHE A 236 -2.82 9.20 29.70
N SER A 237 -2.62 7.97 30.21
CA SER A 237 -1.60 7.67 31.20
C SER A 237 -0.18 7.75 30.61
N ASP A 238 -0.05 7.41 29.33
CA ASP A 238 1.18 7.52 28.54
C ASP A 238 0.81 8.08 27.16
N PHE A 239 0.96 9.39 26.99
CA PHE A 239 0.59 10.06 25.75
C PHE A 239 1.36 9.50 24.54
N GLU A 240 2.68 9.28 24.67
CA GLU A 240 3.53 8.93 23.55
C GLU A 240 3.28 7.50 23.06
N ALA A 241 3.08 6.54 23.96
CA ALA A 241 2.70 5.19 23.56
C ALA A 241 1.27 5.17 23.00
N GLN A 242 0.31 5.78 23.72
CA GLN A 242 -1.11 5.64 23.39
C GLN A 242 -1.50 6.36 22.11
N ILE A 243 -0.78 7.41 21.69
CA ILE A 243 -1.00 8.05 20.40
C ILE A 243 -0.64 7.14 19.22
N GLY A 244 0.35 6.25 19.40
CA GLY A 244 0.69 5.19 18.45
C GLY A 244 -0.37 4.10 18.34
N HIS A 245 -1.33 4.05 19.28
CA HIS A 245 -2.39 3.04 19.32
C HIS A 245 -3.67 3.46 18.60
N PHE A 246 -3.77 4.69 18.10
CA PHE A 246 -4.99 5.23 17.52
C PHE A 246 -5.59 4.33 16.43
N TRP A 247 -4.72 3.82 15.54
CA TRP A 247 -5.07 2.93 14.45
C TRP A 247 -4.75 1.47 14.78
N ARG A 248 -4.89 1.08 16.06
CA ARG A 248 -4.72 -0.30 16.53
C ARG A 248 -6.02 -0.80 17.17
N PRO A 249 -6.40 -2.07 16.93
CA PRO A 249 -7.51 -2.70 17.61
C PRO A 249 -7.12 -3.12 19.02
N PHE A 250 -8.12 -3.28 19.88
CA PHE A 250 -7.93 -3.80 21.24
C PHE A 250 -8.49 -5.22 21.35
N ARG A 251 -7.75 -6.09 22.04
CA ARG A 251 -8.20 -7.44 22.41
C ARG A 251 -9.23 -7.39 23.53
N LYS A 252 -9.05 -6.46 24.46
CA LYS A 252 -9.92 -6.27 25.63
C LYS A 252 -10.07 -4.78 25.90
N MET A 253 -11.30 -4.35 26.18
CA MET A 253 -11.64 -3.00 26.61
C MET A 253 -12.65 -3.10 27.75
N THR A 254 -12.37 -2.44 28.86
CA THR A 254 -13.27 -2.37 30.02
C THR A 254 -13.42 -0.92 30.46
N TYR A 255 -14.59 -0.56 30.97
CA TYR A 255 -14.87 0.78 31.46
C TYR A 255 -15.42 0.73 32.89
N ASP A 256 -14.65 1.31 33.80
CA ASP A 256 -15.07 1.58 35.17
C ASP A 256 -15.86 2.89 35.21
N LYS A 257 -17.18 2.78 35.36
CA LYS A 257 -18.10 3.93 35.41
C LYS A 257 -17.89 4.79 36.66
N VAL A 258 -17.47 4.20 37.79
CA VAL A 258 -17.34 4.90 39.07
C VAL A 258 -16.10 5.79 39.02
N ASN A 259 -14.97 5.21 38.63
CA ASN A 259 -13.70 5.95 38.55
C ASN A 259 -13.52 6.69 37.22
N LYS A 260 -14.43 6.50 36.26
CA LYS A 260 -14.34 7.01 34.88
C LYS A 260 -13.02 6.62 34.20
N ILE A 261 -12.64 5.34 34.27
CA ILE A 261 -11.39 4.83 33.68
C ILE A 261 -11.71 3.77 32.64
N SER A 262 -11.19 3.92 31.42
CA SER A 262 -11.13 2.83 30.45
C SER A 262 -9.78 2.13 30.53
N ARG A 263 -9.78 0.80 30.56
CA ARG A 263 -8.56 -0.02 30.48
C ARG A 263 -8.61 -0.87 29.24
N TYR A 264 -7.52 -0.86 28.47
CA TYR A 264 -7.44 -1.64 27.24
C TYR A 264 -6.10 -2.35 27.08
N GLN A 265 -6.15 -3.44 26.31
CA GLN A 265 -4.99 -4.25 25.94
C GLN A 265 -5.03 -4.48 24.43
N LEU A 266 -3.88 -4.33 23.77
CA LEU A 266 -3.73 -4.60 22.33
C LEU A 266 -3.64 -6.11 22.07
N TYR A 267 -3.84 -6.55 20.83
CA TYR A 267 -3.71 -7.98 20.50
C TYR A 267 -2.29 -8.51 20.69
N ASN A 268 -1.30 -7.68 20.37
CA ASN A 268 0.10 -8.07 20.30
C ASN A 268 0.90 -7.57 21.52
N SER A 269 0.21 -7.26 22.63
CA SER A 269 0.84 -6.82 23.88
C SER A 269 0.08 -7.37 25.08
N ASN A 270 0.80 -7.69 26.15
CA ASN A 270 0.22 -8.03 27.45
C ASN A 270 0.06 -6.81 28.37
N GLU A 271 0.58 -5.67 27.95
CA GLU A 271 0.48 -4.42 28.69
C GLU A 271 -0.97 -3.90 28.70
N THR A 272 -1.39 -3.38 29.85
CA THR A 272 -2.69 -2.74 30.00
C THR A 272 -2.48 -1.23 30.08
N TYR A 273 -3.13 -0.51 29.19
CA TYR A 273 -3.10 0.95 29.15
C TYR A 273 -4.39 1.53 29.74
N GLU A 274 -4.28 2.70 30.37
CA GLU A 274 -5.41 3.38 30.99
C GLU A 274 -5.76 4.70 30.30
N ILE A 275 -7.04 5.03 30.29
CA ILE A 275 -7.56 6.33 29.83
C ILE A 275 -8.50 6.83 30.91
N LYS A 276 -8.14 7.94 31.55
CA LYS A 276 -9.01 8.63 32.51
C LYS A 276 -9.93 9.57 31.74
N TRP A 277 -11.20 9.60 32.11
CA TRP A 277 -12.20 10.43 31.43
C TRP A 277 -12.59 11.62 32.29
N LYS A 278 -12.32 12.82 31.79
CA LYS A 278 -12.53 14.08 32.50
C LYS A 278 -13.64 14.89 31.85
N GLN A 279 -14.57 15.44 32.63
CA GLN A 279 -15.71 16.16 32.07
C GLN A 279 -15.24 17.39 31.29
N THR A 280 -15.83 17.66 30.13
CA THR A 280 -15.43 18.77 29.26
C THR A 280 -16.47 19.89 29.18
N THR A 281 -16.01 21.09 28.83
CA THR A 281 -16.85 22.22 28.39
C THR A 281 -17.21 22.14 26.90
N LEU A 282 -16.52 21.30 26.11
CA LEU A 282 -16.71 21.21 24.66
C LEU A 282 -18.02 20.54 24.27
N THR A 283 -18.57 20.98 23.13
CA THR A 283 -19.64 20.25 22.45
C THR A 283 -19.11 18.95 21.84
N LYS A 284 -20.02 17.99 21.59
CA LYS A 284 -19.69 16.72 20.91
C LYS A 284 -18.96 16.94 19.58
N SER A 285 -19.35 17.95 18.81
CA SER A 285 -18.75 18.27 17.51
C SER A 285 -17.32 18.80 17.65
N GLN A 286 -17.09 19.75 18.58
CA GLN A 286 -15.76 20.30 18.86
C GLN A 286 -14.80 19.22 19.37
N ARG A 287 -15.23 18.41 20.34
CA ARG A 287 -14.44 17.27 20.86
C ARG A 287 -14.06 16.30 19.74
N LYS A 288 -15.03 15.89 18.91
CA LYS A 288 -14.77 15.01 17.76
C LYS A 288 -13.74 15.62 16.81
N LYS A 289 -13.87 16.92 16.49
CA LYS A 289 -12.93 17.64 15.63
C LYS A 289 -11.51 17.63 16.20
N LEU A 290 -11.32 17.89 17.49
CA LEU A 290 -9.99 17.88 18.11
C LEU A 290 -9.36 16.49 18.12
N ILE A 291 -10.11 15.44 18.47
CA ILE A 291 -9.59 14.06 18.41
C ILE A 291 -9.25 13.68 16.96
N MET A 292 -10.05 14.10 15.97
CA MET A 292 -9.73 13.91 14.55
C MET A 292 -8.46 14.67 14.13
N ASN A 293 -8.30 15.92 14.56
CA ASN A 293 -7.10 16.72 14.27
C ASN A 293 -5.85 16.06 14.85
N MET A 294 -5.94 15.51 16.06
CA MET A 294 -4.87 14.74 16.69
C MET A 294 -4.57 13.45 15.92
N ALA A 295 -5.59 12.68 15.52
CA ALA A 295 -5.40 11.43 14.78
C ALA A 295 -4.80 11.62 13.37
N TYR A 296 -5.24 12.66 12.67
CA TYR A 296 -4.83 12.98 11.30
C TYR A 296 -3.77 14.06 11.20
N ALA A 297 -3.06 14.34 12.30
CA ALA A 297 -1.95 15.27 12.31
C ALA A 297 -0.89 14.85 11.27
N ILE A 298 -0.33 15.86 10.62
CA ILE A 298 0.75 15.75 9.63
C ILE A 298 1.89 16.67 10.06
N ASP A 299 3.06 16.50 9.45
CA ASP A 299 4.15 17.46 9.68
C ASP A 299 3.74 18.84 9.14
N GLN A 300 4.09 19.89 9.88
CA GLN A 300 3.93 21.26 9.40
C GLN A 300 5.19 21.66 8.63
N THR A 301 5.00 22.18 7.42
CA THR A 301 6.11 22.58 6.54
C THR A 301 6.02 24.06 6.18
N ASP A 302 7.18 24.68 5.94
CA ASP A 302 7.25 26.03 5.36
C ASP A 302 6.83 26.03 3.87
N GLU A 303 6.81 27.21 3.25
CA GLU A 303 6.51 27.38 1.82
C GLU A 303 7.48 26.64 0.90
N LYS A 304 8.68 26.29 1.40
CA LYS A 304 9.73 25.55 0.68
C LYS A 304 9.65 24.04 0.94
N GLY A 305 8.68 23.57 1.72
CA GLY A 305 8.50 22.17 2.06
C GLY A 305 9.44 21.63 3.16
N LYS A 306 10.17 22.50 3.87
CA LYS A 306 10.99 22.12 5.02
C LYS A 306 10.09 21.94 6.24
N ILE A 307 10.30 20.85 6.98
CA ILE A 307 9.55 20.57 8.22
C ILE A 307 9.90 21.61 9.28
N ILE A 308 8.88 22.32 9.79
CA ILE A 308 8.95 23.27 10.91
C ILE A 308 8.63 22.55 12.22
N THR A 309 7.58 21.73 12.21
CA THR A 309 7.08 21.01 13.38
C THR A 309 6.78 19.58 12.99
N VAL A 310 7.36 18.63 13.73
CA VAL A 310 7.12 17.21 13.50
C VAL A 310 5.72 16.83 13.98
N ARG A 311 5.12 15.83 13.34
CA ARG A 311 3.78 15.35 13.62
C ARG A 311 3.52 15.04 15.10
N LEU A 312 4.49 14.48 15.82
CA LEU A 312 4.31 14.16 17.24
C LEU A 312 4.05 15.41 18.08
N ASP A 313 4.77 16.50 17.79
CA ASP A 313 4.58 17.79 18.47
C ASP A 313 3.22 18.40 18.11
N VAL A 314 2.82 18.33 16.84
CA VAL A 314 1.47 18.77 16.42
C VAL A 314 0.38 17.99 17.18
N LYS A 315 0.56 16.67 17.36
CA LYS A 315 -0.36 15.83 18.15
C LYS A 315 -0.40 16.27 19.61
N LYS A 316 0.76 16.58 20.19
CA LYS A 316 0.90 17.02 21.58
C LYS A 316 0.23 18.37 21.80
N ASP A 317 0.37 19.31 20.87
CA ASP A 317 -0.29 20.62 20.93
C ASP A 317 -1.82 20.48 20.93
N VAL A 318 -2.37 19.68 20.02
CA VAL A 318 -3.81 19.41 19.97
C VAL A 318 -4.30 18.67 21.23
N TYR A 319 -3.47 17.78 21.78
CA TYR A 319 -3.78 17.10 23.04
C TYR A 319 -3.79 18.04 24.24
N ASN A 320 -2.85 18.99 24.30
CA ASN A 320 -2.84 20.02 25.33
C ASN A 320 -4.07 20.93 25.22
N GLU A 321 -4.49 21.29 24.01
CA GLU A 321 -5.75 22.02 23.77
C GLU A 321 -6.97 21.23 24.28
N LEU A 322 -7.01 19.91 24.05
CA LEU A 322 -8.03 19.03 24.61
C LEU A 322 -8.04 19.07 26.14
N LEU A 323 -6.88 18.98 26.79
CA LEU A 323 -6.77 18.99 28.25
C LEU A 323 -7.17 20.34 28.86
N GLN A 324 -6.90 21.47 28.19
CA GLN A 324 -7.34 22.79 28.64
C GLN A 324 -8.87 22.96 28.67
N SER A 325 -9.61 22.09 27.97
CA SER A 325 -11.08 22.10 27.95
C SER A 325 -11.75 21.31 29.07
N ILE A 326 -10.96 20.73 29.97
CA ILE A 326 -11.44 20.00 31.15
C ILE A 326 -12.07 20.99 32.14
N LYS A 327 -13.21 20.61 32.72
CA LYS A 327 -13.95 21.39 33.72
C LYS A 327 -13.32 21.33 35.10
#